data_AF-A0A4R9Q0H7-F1
#
_entry.id   AF-A0A4R9Q0H7-F1
#
_cell.length_a   1.000
_cell.length_b   1.000
_cell.length_c   1.000
_cell.angle_alpha   90.00
_cell.angle_beta   90.00
_cell.angle_gamma   90.00
#
_symmetry.space_group_name_H-M   'P 1'
#
loop_
_entity.id
_entity.type
_entity.pdbx_description
1 polymer ?
#
loop_
_entity_poly.entity_id
_entity_poly.type
_entity_poly.pdbx_seq_one_letter_code
_entity_poly.pdbx_strand_id
1 'polypeptide(L)' 'AIVDSYGWVLYRLGRKEEALVQLRRAWTLAKDPEIAAHVGEVLWVLGKHDEARHFFDEAAKLDPENRALLRAREKFNP' A
#
# COMPACT_ATOMS: atom_id res chain seq x y z
N ALA A 1 -5.67 1.34 -12.10
CA ALA A 1 -6.85 1.68 -11.28
C ALA A 1 -7.67 0.44 -10.85
N ILE A 2 -8.27 -0.37 -11.76
CA ILE A 2 -9.21 -1.43 -11.36
C ILE A 2 -8.63 -2.46 -10.36
N VAL A 3 -7.41 -2.95 -10.60
CA VAL A 3 -6.78 -3.98 -9.74
C VAL A 3 -6.42 -3.44 -8.36
N ASP A 4 -6.00 -2.17 -8.27
CA ASP A 4 -5.73 -1.50 -6.99
C ASP A 4 -7.03 -1.29 -6.20
N SER A 5 -8.07 -0.74 -6.84
CA SER A 5 -9.38 -0.56 -6.21
C SER A 5 -9.97 -1.88 -5.69
N TYR A 6 -9.83 -2.97 -6.45
CA TYR A 6 -10.23 -4.30 -5.99
C TYR A 6 -9.41 -4.79 -4.79
N GLY A 7 -8.08 -4.65 -4.85
CA GLY A 7 -7.19 -4.98 -3.72
C GLY A 7 -7.53 -4.18 -2.46
N TRP A 8 -7.84 -2.90 -2.62
CA TRP A 8 -8.22 -2.03 -1.51
C TRP A 8 -9.55 -2.42 -0.88
N VAL A 9 -10.55 -2.80 -1.70
CA VAL A 9 -11.82 -3.34 -1.19
C VAL A 9 -11.60 -4.62 -0.40
N LEU A 10 -10.76 -5.54 -0.88
CA LEU A 10 -10.43 -6.76 -0.12
C LEU A 10 -9.84 -6.45 1.25
N TYR A 11 -8.94 -5.46 1.33
CA TYR A 11 -8.37 -5.03 2.61
C TYR A 11 -9.45 -4.49 3.56
N ARG A 12 -10.36 -3.64 3.05
CA ARG A 12 -11.48 -3.09 3.82
C ARG A 12 -12.47 -4.16 4.30
N LEU A 13 -12.54 -5.30 3.61
CA LEU A 13 -13.31 -6.48 4.01
C LEU A 13 -12.55 -7.41 4.97
N GLY A 14 -11.34 -7.05 5.40
CA GLY A 14 -10.51 -7.86 6.29
C GLY A 14 -9.73 -8.99 5.61
N ARG A 15 -9.84 -9.13 4.27
CA ARG A 15 -9.14 -10.15 3.46
C ARG A 15 -7.74 -9.65 3.09
N LYS A 16 -6.90 -9.46 4.10
CA LYS A 16 -5.62 -8.74 3.99
C LYS A 16 -4.59 -9.44 3.10
N GLU A 17 -4.50 -10.76 3.18
CA GLU A 17 -3.56 -11.56 2.37
C GLU A 17 -3.92 -11.49 0.89
N GLU A 18 -5.21 -11.59 0.56
CA GLU A 18 -5.68 -11.49 -0.82
C GLU A 18 -5.54 -10.07 -1.36
N ALA A 19 -5.81 -9.06 -0.51
CA ALA A 19 -5.55 -7.66 -0.84
C ALA A 19 -4.08 -7.44 -1.22
N LEU A 20 -3.15 -7.98 -0.42
CA LEU A 20 -1.73 -7.86 -0.68
C LEU A 20 -1.32 -8.44 -2.04
N VAL A 21 -1.89 -9.60 -2.42
CA VAL A 21 -1.64 -10.21 -3.74
C VAL A 21 -2.10 -9.29 -4.86
N GLN A 22 -3.31 -8.74 -4.78
CA GLN A 22 -3.85 -7.86 -5.83
C GLN A 22 -3.10 -6.54 -5.90
N LEU A 23 -2.79 -5.92 -4.77
CA LEU A 23 -2.07 -4.65 -4.71
C LEU A 23 -0.62 -4.79 -5.22
N ARG A 24 0.08 -5.88 -4.90
CA ARG A 24 1.40 -6.16 -5.49
C ARG A 24 1.33 -6.38 -6.99
N ARG A 25 0.30 -7.07 -7.47
CA ARG A 25 0.06 -7.19 -8.92
C ARG A 25 -0.18 -5.82 -9.55
N ALA A 26 -0.99 -4.97 -8.92
CA ALA A 26 -1.23 -3.62 -9.39
C ALA A 26 0.07 -2.79 -9.44
N TRP A 27 0.94 -2.90 -8.43
CA TRP A 27 2.25 -2.25 -8.39
C TRP A 27 3.22 -2.74 -9.48
N THR A 28 3.15 -4.02 -9.84
CA THR A 28 3.94 -4.55 -10.96
C THR A 28 3.45 -4.02 -12.31
N LEU A 29 2.14 -3.79 -12.44
CA LEU A 29 1.55 -3.24 -13.66
C LEU A 29 1.74 -1.73 -13.79
N ALA A 30 1.76 -1.01 -12.66
CA ALA A 30 1.93 0.43 -12.60
C ALA A 30 2.69 0.83 -11.34
N LYS A 31 3.79 1.56 -11.53
CA LYS A 31 4.60 2.12 -10.43
C LYS A 31 3.97 3.42 -9.93
N ASP A 32 2.81 3.28 -9.28
CA ASP A 32 2.01 4.39 -8.77
C ASP A 32 2.20 4.55 -7.24
N PRO A 33 2.45 5.77 -6.74
CA PRO A 33 2.69 6.02 -5.31
C PRO A 33 1.50 5.67 -4.40
N GLU A 34 0.27 5.81 -4.88
CA GLU A 34 -0.93 5.43 -4.11
C GLU A 34 -0.98 3.92 -3.92
N ILE A 35 -0.66 3.15 -4.96
CA ILE A 35 -0.60 1.68 -4.89
C ILE A 35 0.52 1.24 -3.94
N ALA A 36 1.70 1.85 -4.01
CA ALA A 36 2.79 1.55 -3.09
C ALA A 36 2.40 1.84 -1.63
N ALA A 37 1.73 2.96 -1.36
CA ALA A 37 1.20 3.28 -0.04
C ALA A 37 0.17 2.25 0.45
N HIS A 38 -0.75 1.80 -0.42
CA HIS A 38 -1.71 0.74 -0.07
C HIS A 38 -1.02 -0.60 0.23
N VAL A 39 -0.01 -1.00 -0.56
CA VAL A 39 0.80 -2.21 -0.27
C VAL A 39 1.46 -2.08 1.10
N GLY A 40 2.08 -0.93 1.38
CA GLY A 40 2.71 -0.63 2.66
C GLY A 40 1.73 -0.74 3.83
N GLU A 41 0.54 -0.14 3.72
CA GLU A 41 -0.49 -0.21 4.77
C GLU A 41 -0.95 -1.66 5.04
N VAL A 42 -1.21 -2.44 3.99
CA VAL A 42 -1.61 -3.85 4.17
C VAL A 42 -0.50 -4.66 4.82
N LEU A 43 0.75 -4.48 4.41
CA LEU A 43 1.91 -5.13 5.03
C LEU A 43 2.07 -4.76 6.49
N TRP A 44 1.85 -3.48 6.82
CA TRP A 44 1.93 -3.01 8.19
C TRP A 44 0.92 -3.72 9.09
N VAL A 45 -0.33 -3.79 8.64
CA VAL A 45 -1.42 -4.45 9.37
C VAL A 45 -1.23 -5.96 9.50
N LEU A 46 -0.44 -6.56 8.60
CA LEU A 46 -0.02 -7.97 8.65
C LEU A 46 1.24 -8.21 9.51
N GLY A 47 1.79 -7.17 10.14
CA GLY A 47 3.00 -7.26 10.97
C GLY A 47 4.32 -7.31 10.18
N LYS A 48 4.28 -7.13 8.86
CA LYS A 48 5.46 -7.15 7.98
C LYS A 48 6.08 -5.77 7.85
N HIS A 49 6.48 -5.19 8.97
CA HIS A 49 6.85 -3.76 9.05
C HIS A 49 8.07 -3.37 8.21
N ASP A 50 9.07 -4.26 8.07
CA ASP A 50 10.26 -3.97 7.24
C ASP A 50 9.90 -3.82 5.76
N GLU A 51 9.10 -4.74 5.24
CA GLU A 51 8.59 -4.63 3.87
C GLU A 51 7.65 -3.42 3.71
N ALA A 52 6.82 -3.13 4.72
CA ALA A 52 5.93 -1.98 4.69
C ALA A 52 6.71 -0.66 4.54
N ARG A 53 7.77 -0.47 5.35
CA ARG A 53 8.67 0.69 5.26
C ARG A 53 9.29 0.83 3.88
N HIS A 54 9.77 -0.27 3.30
CA HIS A 54 10.29 -0.25 1.94
C HIS A 54 9.27 0.31 0.94
N PHE A 55 8.00 -0.13 1.01
CA PHE A 55 6.96 0.39 0.12
C PHE A 55 6.57 1.85 0.41
N PHE A 56 6.58 2.28 1.67
CA PHE A 56 6.40 3.70 2.00
C PHE A 56 7.53 4.57 1.48
N ASP A 57 8.77 4.08 1.49
CA ASP A 57 9.92 4.77 0.91
C ASP A 57 9.80 4.85 -0.61
N GLU A 58 9.38 3.77 -1.28
CA GLU A 58 9.13 3.79 -2.73
C GLU A 58 8.00 4.76 -3.09
N ALA A 59 6.91 4.79 -2.32
CA ALA A 59 5.85 5.79 -2.50
C ALA A 59 6.40 7.21 -2.35
N ALA A 60 7.22 7.46 -1.32
CA ALA A 60 7.80 8.77 -1.04
C ALA A 60 8.78 9.25 -2.11
N LYS A 61 9.54 8.33 -2.72
CA LYS A 61 10.44 8.63 -3.84
C LYS A 61 9.67 9.07 -5.08
N LEU A 62 8.50 8.49 -5.32
CA LEU A 62 7.65 8.81 -6.46
C LEU A 62 6.86 10.10 -6.24
N ASP A 63 6.21 10.23 -5.09
CA ASP A 63 5.46 11.41 -4.70
C ASP A 63 5.39 11.52 -3.17
N PRO A 64 6.23 12.39 -2.56
CA PRO A 64 6.25 12.57 -1.10
C PRO A 64 4.96 13.21 -0.55
N GLU A 65 4.20 13.92 -1.38
CA GLU A 65 2.96 14.60 -1.02
C GLU A 65 1.72 13.72 -1.30
N ASN A 66 1.93 12.45 -1.68
CA ASN A 66 0.85 11.55 -1.98
C ASN A 66 -0.09 11.38 -0.76
N ARG A 67 -1.37 11.67 -0.96
CA ARG A 67 -2.36 11.65 0.14
C ARG A 67 -2.52 10.29 0.81
N ALA A 68 -2.34 9.18 0.10
CA ALA A 68 -2.40 7.86 0.71
C ALA A 68 -1.17 7.60 1.60
N LEU A 69 0.02 7.99 1.13
CA LEU A 69 1.26 7.92 1.92
C LEU A 69 1.17 8.78 3.19
N LEU A 70 0.75 10.04 3.07
CA LEU A 70 0.65 10.95 4.22
C LEU A 70 -0.32 10.40 5.28
N ARG A 71 -1.48 9.88 4.85
CA ARG A 71 -2.44 9.22 5.77
C ARG A 71 -1.85 7.98 6.44
N ALA A 72 -1.13 7.14 5.70
CA ALA A 72 -0.49 5.95 6.26
C ALA A 72 0.56 6.33 7.32
N ARG A 73 1.35 7.38 7.06
CA ARG A 73 2.34 7.91 8.01
C ARG A 73 1.71 8.43 9.29
N GLU A 74 0.65 9.23 9.17
CA GLU A 74 -0.11 9.73 10.33
C GLU A 74 -0.69 8.58 11.15
N LYS A 75 -1.22 7.55 10.49
CA LYS A 75 -1.89 6.42 11.15
C LYS A 75 -0.93 5.47 11.86
N PHE A 76 0.24 5.19 11.28
CA PHE A 76 1.13 4.13 11.75
C PHE A 76 2.43 4.63 12.38
N ASN A 77 2.77 5.91 12.18
CA ASN A 77 4.09 6.47 12.48
C ASN A 77 5.26 5.53 12.07
N PRO A 78 5.30 5.12 10.78
CA PRO A 78 6.11 4.02 10.30
C PRO A 78 7.61 4.31 10.20
#